data_AF-A0A9D6Z7I0-F1
#
_entry.id   AF-A0A9D6Z7I0-F1
#
_cell.length_a   1.000
_cell.length_b   1.000
_cell.length_c   1.000
_cell.angle_alpha   90.00
_cell.angle_beta   90.00
_cell.angle_gamma   90.00
#
_symmetry.space_group_name_H-M   'P 1'
#
loop_
_entity.id
_entity.type
_entity.pdbx_description
1 polymer ?
#
loop_
_entity_poly.entity_id
_entity_poly.type
_entity_poly.pdbx_seq_one_letter_code
_entity_poly.pdbx_strand_id
1 'polypeptide(L)'
;MKLSHTNAKQATISLAEHKVTDVSREEFCVKCHASNNQVGAPTMVLPSKSFVCIACHYSPMRMGSPVFILAMMVALMGIVGTVVFWFRASVQGEATSVHRKFQLGSEVVWSKIFSREIFSILKTVFFDILLQRRILANSVSRWLIHSLIFYSFFARFALSFLTLFLQKFSPEGELTLALVNKDSPFVATFNDLTGVFILAGVIWAMIRRFITKPEYVSTEEQDTLALVIIGLVTLSGFILEGMRLLVGQIPAQVALSAFAGYVVSKLFSLVNLGWQSIYGYVWYTHALLWALFIAYLPFGKLKHIFTTPLSLLLNYKKG
;
A
#
# COMPACT_ATOMS: atom_id res chain seq x y z
N MET A 1 -11.53 -9.72 44.65
CA MET A 1 -12.46 -9.72 43.50
C MET A 1 -13.03 -8.31 43.33
N LYS A 2 -12.37 -7.46 42.53
CA LYS A 2 -12.82 -6.10 42.22
C LYS A 2 -12.33 -5.76 40.82
N LEU A 3 -13.14 -6.05 39.81
CA LEU A 3 -12.91 -5.65 38.42
C LEU A 3 -14.24 -5.21 37.80
N SER A 4 -14.95 -4.28 38.45
CA SER A 4 -16.02 -3.55 37.77
C SER A 4 -15.41 -2.32 37.11
N HIS A 5 -15.37 -2.31 35.79
CA HIS A 5 -15.05 -1.11 35.04
C HIS A 5 -16.15 -0.07 35.25
N THR A 6 -15.79 1.21 35.40
CA THR A 6 -16.75 2.32 35.46
C THR A 6 -16.87 2.96 34.08
N ASN A 7 -18.08 3.34 33.67
CA ASN A 7 -18.28 4.06 32.41
C ASN A 7 -17.90 5.56 32.53
N ALA A 8 -18.00 6.32 31.44
CA ALA A 8 -17.72 7.77 31.41
C ALA A 8 -18.56 8.62 32.39
N LYS A 9 -19.62 8.05 32.99
CA LYS A 9 -20.44 8.65 34.04
C LYS A 9 -20.14 8.09 35.44
N GLN A 10 -19.00 7.42 35.62
CA GLN A 10 -18.59 6.74 36.85
C GLN A 10 -19.54 5.63 37.32
N ALA A 11 -20.48 5.17 36.48
CA ALA A 11 -21.38 4.09 36.85
C ALA A 11 -20.70 2.73 36.70
N THR A 12 -20.92 1.86 37.69
CA THR A 12 -20.40 0.50 37.75
C THR A 12 -20.97 -0.34 36.60
N ILE A 13 -20.10 -0.82 35.70
CA ILE A 13 -20.50 -1.76 34.65
C ILE A 13 -20.43 -3.17 35.24
N SER A 14 -21.58 -3.85 35.24
CA SER A 14 -21.66 -5.27 35.61
C SER A 14 -20.86 -6.09 34.61
N LEU A 15 -20.08 -7.06 35.10
CA LEU A 15 -19.35 -8.07 34.30
C LEU A 15 -20.32 -9.09 33.66
N ALA A 16 -21.42 -8.62 33.08
CA ALA A 16 -22.33 -9.46 32.31
C ALA A 16 -21.64 -9.80 30.98
N GLU A 17 -21.25 -11.07 30.87
CA GLU A 17 -20.73 -11.76 29.68
C GLU A 17 -19.83 -10.91 28.78
N HIS A 18 -18.52 -11.10 28.88
CA HIS A 18 -17.56 -10.73 27.83
C HIS A 18 -17.80 -11.57 26.57
N LYS A 19 -18.98 -11.43 25.95
CA LYS A 19 -19.24 -11.91 24.60
C LYS A 19 -18.81 -10.80 23.67
N VAL A 20 -17.92 -11.14 22.72
CA VAL A 20 -17.51 -10.20 21.67
C VAL A 20 -18.77 -9.70 21.00
N THR A 21 -19.00 -8.38 21.05
CA THR A 21 -20.21 -7.78 20.52
C THR A 21 -20.30 -8.04 19.02
N ASP A 22 -21.49 -8.39 18.54
CA ASP A 22 -21.76 -8.61 17.13
C ASP A 22 -21.76 -7.27 16.38
N VAL A 23 -20.58 -6.91 15.85
CA VAL A 23 -20.35 -5.68 15.07
C VAL A 23 -20.99 -5.73 13.67
N SER A 24 -21.68 -6.82 13.30
CA SER A 24 -22.49 -6.86 12.07
C SER A 24 -23.85 -6.15 12.22
N ARG A 25 -24.29 -5.88 13.45
CA ARG A 25 -25.54 -5.16 13.73
C ARG A 25 -25.30 -3.66 13.71
N GLU A 26 -25.90 -2.97 12.74
CA GLU A 26 -25.75 -1.50 12.58
C GLU A 26 -26.17 -0.71 13.82
N GLU A 27 -27.19 -1.19 14.55
CA GLU A 27 -27.67 -0.60 15.82
C GLU A 27 -26.57 -0.47 16.89
N PHE A 28 -25.57 -1.36 16.88
CA PHE A 28 -24.45 -1.28 17.79
C PHE A 28 -23.45 -0.21 17.33
N CYS A 29 -23.17 -0.14 16.03
CA CYS A 29 -22.21 0.79 15.45
C CYS A 29 -22.63 2.25 15.67
N VAL A 30 -23.92 2.58 15.52
CA VAL A 30 -24.43 3.96 15.70
C VAL A 30 -24.26 4.51 17.12
N LYS A 31 -24.01 3.66 18.14
CA LYS A 31 -23.72 4.12 19.51
C LYS A 31 -22.40 4.89 19.60
N CYS A 32 -21.42 4.52 18.77
CA CYS A 32 -20.11 5.16 18.69
C CYS A 32 -20.02 6.12 17.50
N HIS A 33 -20.70 5.78 16.39
CA HIS A 33 -20.71 6.55 15.15
C HIS A 33 -21.86 7.56 15.12
N ALA A 34 -21.79 8.54 16.03
CA ALA A 34 -22.75 9.64 16.12
C ALA A 34 -22.03 10.99 16.19
N SER A 35 -22.74 12.08 15.84
CA SER A 35 -22.26 13.44 16.02
C SER A 35 -21.95 13.71 17.50
N ASN A 36 -20.76 14.25 17.80
CA ASN A 36 -20.26 14.55 19.15
C ASN A 36 -20.05 13.33 20.06
N ASN A 37 -19.68 12.18 19.49
CA ASN A 37 -19.27 11.03 20.29
C ASN A 37 -17.99 11.34 21.10
N GLN A 38 -17.92 10.80 22.32
CA GLN A 38 -16.80 11.00 23.25
C GLN A 38 -15.68 9.95 23.09
N VAL A 39 -15.86 9.00 22.18
CA VAL A 39 -14.95 7.85 22.00
C VAL A 39 -13.94 8.07 20.87
N GLY A 40 -13.92 9.25 20.27
CA GLY A 40 -13.00 9.60 19.19
C GLY A 40 -13.22 8.80 17.90
N ALA A 41 -14.48 8.42 17.63
CA ALA A 41 -14.87 7.71 16.42
C ALA A 41 -15.35 8.69 15.33
N PRO A 42 -15.22 8.33 14.03
CA PRO A 42 -15.87 9.09 12.97
C PRO A 42 -17.39 9.00 13.09
N THR A 43 -18.12 10.01 12.61
CA THR A 43 -19.59 9.98 12.66
C THR A 43 -20.20 8.94 11.71
N MET A 44 -19.43 8.46 10.73
CA MET A 44 -19.88 7.41 9.81
C MET A 44 -19.18 6.09 10.10
N VAL A 45 -19.94 4.99 9.93
CA VAL A 45 -19.39 3.63 9.97
C VAL A 45 -18.57 3.40 8.71
N LEU A 46 -17.27 3.19 8.87
CA LEU A 46 -16.36 2.95 7.75
C LEU A 46 -16.26 1.46 7.45
N PRO A 47 -16.21 1.06 6.16
CA PRO A 47 -16.02 -0.33 5.82
C PRO A 47 -14.63 -0.81 6.22
N SER A 48 -14.47 -2.12 6.33
CA SER A 48 -13.15 -2.72 6.54
C SER A 48 -12.19 -2.37 5.40
N LYS A 49 -10.91 -2.25 5.73
CA LYS A 49 -9.83 -2.10 4.75
C LYS A 49 -9.81 -3.31 3.81
N SER A 50 -9.43 -3.07 2.56
CA SER A 50 -9.30 -4.14 1.56
C SER A 50 -7.96 -4.84 1.66
N PHE A 51 -7.90 -6.12 1.29
CA PHE A 51 -6.67 -6.88 1.17
C PHE A 51 -5.65 -6.16 0.27
N VAL A 52 -6.09 -5.48 -0.79
CA VAL A 52 -5.18 -4.73 -1.68
C VAL A 52 -4.45 -3.57 -0.99
N CYS A 53 -4.91 -3.12 0.18
CA CYS A 53 -4.20 -2.10 0.98
C CYS A 53 -2.92 -2.64 1.63
N ILE A 54 -2.68 -3.97 1.59
CA ILE A 54 -1.48 -4.63 2.11
C ILE A 54 -0.17 -4.05 1.55
N ALA A 55 -0.20 -3.46 0.35
CA ALA A 55 0.98 -2.83 -0.22
C ALA A 55 1.44 -1.57 0.54
N CYS A 56 0.56 -0.96 1.32
CA CYS A 56 0.86 0.27 2.06
C CYS A 56 0.89 0.04 3.58
N HIS A 57 -0.03 -0.73 4.13
CA HIS A 57 -0.08 -0.99 5.56
C HIS A 57 -0.78 -2.31 5.84
N TYR A 58 -0.60 -2.83 7.05
CA TYR A 58 -1.33 -4.02 7.49
C TYR A 58 -2.85 -3.87 7.24
N SER A 59 -3.43 -4.89 6.62
CA SER A 59 -4.83 -4.93 6.21
C SER A 59 -5.32 -6.38 6.28
N PRO A 60 -6.53 -6.65 6.79
CA PRO A 60 -7.06 -8.01 6.88
C PRO A 60 -7.31 -8.63 5.50
N MET A 61 -7.42 -9.96 5.46
CA MET A 61 -7.79 -10.72 4.25
C MET A 61 -9.29 -10.60 3.92
N ARG A 62 -9.78 -9.38 3.68
CA ARG A 62 -11.14 -9.08 3.25
C ARG A 62 -11.12 -8.07 2.11
N MET A 63 -12.05 -8.15 1.17
CA MET A 63 -12.11 -7.19 0.05
C MET A 63 -12.60 -5.80 0.47
N GLY A 64 -13.31 -5.69 1.59
CA GLY A 64 -13.81 -4.41 2.09
C GLY A 64 -14.94 -3.85 1.21
N SER A 65 -14.72 -2.68 0.61
CA SER A 65 -15.69 -1.97 -0.23
C SER A 65 -15.76 -2.52 -1.68
N PRO A 66 -16.95 -2.50 -2.33
CA PRO A 66 -17.10 -2.85 -3.76
C PRO A 66 -16.17 -2.08 -4.71
N VAL A 67 -15.75 -0.87 -4.35
CA VAL A 67 -14.81 -0.06 -5.14
C VAL A 67 -13.49 -0.80 -5.38
N PHE A 68 -13.01 -1.55 -4.39
CA PHE A 68 -11.77 -2.33 -4.54
C PHE A 68 -11.97 -3.57 -5.41
N ILE A 69 -13.16 -4.16 -5.43
CA ILE A 69 -13.50 -5.26 -6.34
C ILE A 69 -13.48 -4.74 -7.77
N LEU A 70 -14.12 -3.60 -8.05
CA LEU A 70 -14.11 -2.97 -9.36
C LEU A 70 -12.68 -2.64 -9.82
N ALA A 71 -11.88 -2.03 -8.95
CA ALA A 71 -10.48 -1.73 -9.25
C ALA A 71 -9.66 -2.99 -9.59
N MET A 72 -9.86 -4.09 -8.84
CA MET A 72 -9.20 -5.36 -9.15
C MET A 72 -9.68 -5.98 -10.46
N MET A 73 -10.97 -5.90 -10.80
CA MET A 73 -11.48 -6.39 -12.08
C MET A 73 -10.87 -5.63 -13.25
N VAL A 74 -10.77 -4.31 -13.15
CA VAL A 74 -10.11 -3.47 -14.16
C VAL A 74 -8.62 -3.81 -14.27
N ALA A 75 -7.93 -3.94 -13.13
CA ALA A 75 -6.53 -4.33 -13.11
C ALA A 75 -6.30 -5.71 -13.75
N LEU A 76 -7.14 -6.69 -13.40
CA LEU A 76 -7.08 -8.05 -13.96
C LEU A 76 -7.34 -8.03 -15.46
N MET A 77 -8.34 -7.29 -15.93
CA MET A 77 -8.63 -7.13 -17.36
C MET A 77 -7.43 -6.55 -18.12
N GLY A 78 -6.76 -5.54 -17.55
CA GLY A 78 -5.54 -4.97 -18.14
C GLY A 78 -4.37 -5.96 -18.21
N ILE A 79 -4.15 -6.75 -17.16
CA ILE A 79 -3.13 -7.81 -17.15
C ILE A 79 -3.45 -8.87 -18.20
N VAL A 80 -4.69 -9.38 -18.22
CA VAL A 80 -5.13 -10.39 -19.19
C VAL A 80 -5.01 -9.84 -20.61
N GLY A 81 -5.42 -8.60 -20.85
CA GLY A 81 -5.26 -7.94 -22.15
C GLY A 81 -3.80 -7.86 -22.61
N THR A 82 -2.88 -7.57 -21.69
CA THR A 82 -1.43 -7.55 -21.96
C THR A 82 -0.91 -8.94 -22.31
N VAL A 83 -1.30 -9.97 -21.55
CA VAL A 83 -0.91 -11.36 -21.82
C VAL A 83 -1.46 -11.82 -23.16
N VAL A 84 -2.74 -11.59 -23.44
CA VAL A 84 -3.37 -11.92 -24.73
C VAL A 84 -2.65 -11.23 -25.88
N PHE A 85 -2.27 -9.96 -25.72
CA PHE A 85 -1.50 -9.23 -26.71
C PHE A 85 -0.13 -9.87 -26.99
N TRP A 86 0.63 -10.27 -25.95
CA TRP A 86 1.90 -10.98 -26.12
C TRP A 86 1.73 -12.34 -26.80
N PHE A 87 0.68 -13.08 -26.48
CA PHE A 87 0.39 -14.38 -27.09
C PHE A 87 -0.07 -14.29 -28.55
N ARG A 88 -0.33 -13.08 -29.10
CA ARG A 88 -0.48 -12.90 -30.55
C ARG A 88 0.86 -13.03 -31.29
N ALA A 89 1.98 -12.72 -30.64
CA ALA A 89 3.31 -12.96 -31.22
C ALA A 89 3.62 -14.46 -31.27
N SER A 90 4.59 -14.86 -32.11
CA SER A 90 5.07 -16.23 -32.14
C SER A 90 5.94 -16.55 -30.92
N VAL A 91 5.69 -17.69 -30.27
CA VAL A 91 6.55 -18.20 -29.17
C VAL A 91 7.34 -19.38 -29.72
N GLN A 92 8.67 -19.22 -29.85
CA GLN A 92 9.55 -20.25 -30.43
C GLN A 92 9.08 -20.77 -31.81
N GLY A 93 8.64 -19.88 -32.69
CA GLY A 93 8.16 -20.23 -34.03
C GLY A 93 6.70 -20.71 -34.10
N GLU A 94 6.06 -21.01 -32.97
CA GLU A 94 4.62 -21.30 -32.93
C GLU A 94 3.82 -20.00 -32.96
N ALA A 95 3.01 -19.81 -34.01
CA ALA A 95 2.20 -18.60 -34.22
C ALA A 95 0.70 -18.79 -33.97
N THR A 96 0.20 -20.03 -34.02
CA THR A 96 -1.24 -20.31 -34.16
C THR A 96 -1.88 -20.90 -32.89
N SER A 97 -1.24 -21.89 -32.26
CA SER A 97 -1.84 -22.61 -31.14
C SER A 97 -1.48 -21.99 -29.79
N VAL A 98 -2.47 -21.42 -29.09
CA VAL A 98 -2.29 -20.86 -27.74
C VAL A 98 -1.79 -21.91 -26.74
N HIS A 99 -2.35 -23.12 -26.80
CA HIS A 99 -1.95 -24.22 -25.93
C HIS A 99 -0.47 -24.59 -26.15
N ARG A 100 -0.05 -24.69 -27.42
CA ARG A 100 1.34 -25.01 -27.75
C ARG A 100 2.30 -23.90 -27.31
N LYS A 101 1.93 -22.63 -27.48
CA LYS A 101 2.71 -21.48 -26.97
C LYS A 101 2.88 -21.56 -25.45
N PHE A 102 1.81 -21.89 -24.73
CA PHE A 102 1.86 -22.03 -23.27
C PHE A 102 2.78 -23.18 -22.84
N GLN A 103 2.66 -24.35 -23.47
CA GLN A 103 3.52 -25.49 -23.21
C GLN A 103 5.00 -25.14 -23.44
N LEU A 104 5.34 -24.60 -24.61
CA LEU A 104 6.71 -24.20 -24.94
C LEU A 104 7.26 -23.15 -23.95
N GLY A 105 6.44 -22.16 -23.60
CA GLY A 105 6.81 -21.18 -22.58
C GLY A 105 7.10 -21.82 -21.22
N SER A 106 6.25 -22.76 -20.79
CA SER A 106 6.41 -23.47 -19.51
C SER A 106 7.65 -24.37 -19.49
N GLU A 107 7.95 -25.08 -20.58
CA GLU A 107 9.13 -25.95 -20.71
C GLU A 107 10.43 -25.13 -20.62
N VAL A 108 10.46 -23.95 -21.24
CA VAL A 108 11.60 -23.01 -21.13
C VAL A 108 11.80 -22.51 -19.71
N VAL A 109 10.72 -22.16 -19.02
CA VAL A 109 10.81 -21.70 -17.63
C VAL A 109 11.30 -22.83 -16.71
N TRP A 110 10.72 -24.03 -16.85
CA TRP A 110 11.06 -25.17 -16.00
C TRP A 110 12.50 -25.64 -16.20
N SER A 111 12.93 -25.78 -17.46
CA SER A 111 14.30 -26.16 -17.80
C SER A 111 15.33 -25.18 -17.22
N LYS A 112 15.03 -23.87 -17.22
CA LYS A 112 15.89 -22.84 -16.63
C LYS A 112 15.93 -22.92 -15.10
N ILE A 113 14.79 -23.10 -14.43
CA ILE A 113 14.71 -23.18 -12.96
C ILE A 113 15.53 -24.36 -12.42
N PHE A 114 15.47 -25.52 -13.07
CA PHE A 114 16.19 -26.72 -12.65
C PHE A 114 17.60 -26.86 -13.25
N SER A 115 18.14 -25.79 -13.84
CA SER A 115 19.50 -25.75 -14.38
C SER A 115 20.45 -24.96 -13.49
N ARG A 116 21.76 -25.03 -13.78
CA ARG A 116 22.77 -24.13 -13.16
C ARG A 116 22.55 -22.65 -13.50
N GLU A 117 21.69 -22.34 -14.47
CA GLU A 117 21.35 -20.97 -14.85
C GLU A 117 20.49 -20.26 -13.80
N ILE A 118 19.88 -21.00 -12.85
CA ILE A 118 19.15 -20.41 -11.72
C ILE A 118 20.00 -19.43 -10.92
N PHE A 119 21.31 -19.66 -10.79
CA PHE A 119 22.21 -18.72 -10.11
C PHE A 119 22.37 -17.41 -10.88
N SER A 120 22.38 -17.44 -12.21
CA SER A 120 22.41 -16.23 -13.04
C SER A 120 21.08 -15.47 -12.94
N ILE A 121 19.96 -16.20 -12.90
CA ILE A 121 18.63 -15.62 -12.68
C ILE A 121 18.56 -14.95 -11.30
N LEU A 122 19.00 -15.63 -10.23
CA LEU A 122 19.03 -15.07 -8.88
C LEU A 122 19.94 -13.84 -8.79
N LYS A 123 21.09 -13.84 -9.48
CA LYS A 123 21.93 -12.63 -9.61
C LYS A 123 21.19 -11.49 -10.31
N THR A 124 20.44 -11.77 -11.38
CA THR A 124 19.62 -10.75 -12.05
C THR A 124 18.52 -10.22 -11.13
N VAL A 125 17.81 -11.09 -10.41
CA VAL A 125 16.79 -10.67 -9.43
C VAL A 125 17.43 -9.77 -8.36
N PHE A 126 18.53 -10.20 -7.77
CA PHE A 126 19.16 -9.45 -6.69
C PHE A 126 19.77 -8.13 -7.18
N PHE A 127 20.63 -8.16 -8.19
CA PHE A 127 21.35 -6.96 -8.63
C PHE A 127 20.52 -6.05 -9.54
N ASP A 128 19.79 -6.61 -10.50
CA ASP A 128 19.10 -5.79 -11.51
C ASP A 128 17.67 -5.41 -11.08
N ILE A 129 16.95 -6.26 -10.33
CA ILE A 129 15.58 -5.96 -9.86
C ILE A 129 15.61 -5.31 -8.47
N LEU A 130 16.18 -5.97 -7.46
CA LEU A 130 16.17 -5.47 -6.08
C LEU A 130 17.12 -4.29 -5.88
N LEU A 131 18.38 -4.40 -6.28
CA LEU A 131 19.37 -3.31 -6.16
C LEU A 131 19.32 -2.29 -7.30
N GLN A 132 18.53 -2.55 -8.34
CA GLN A 132 18.31 -1.63 -9.46
C GLN A 132 19.62 -1.20 -10.15
N ARG A 133 20.62 -2.10 -10.21
CA ARG A 133 21.99 -1.85 -10.70
C ARG A 133 22.03 -1.17 -12.07
N ARG A 134 21.12 -1.52 -12.98
CA ARG A 134 21.05 -0.91 -14.32
C ARG A 134 20.63 0.57 -14.27
N ILE A 135 19.74 0.94 -13.34
CA ILE A 135 19.35 2.34 -13.13
C ILE A 135 20.53 3.10 -12.53
N LEU A 136 21.22 2.50 -11.54
CA LEU A 136 22.40 3.07 -10.91
C LEU A 136 23.52 3.35 -11.91
N ALA A 137 23.81 2.38 -12.78
CA ALA A 137 24.83 2.51 -13.82
C ALA A 137 24.54 3.65 -14.81
N ASN A 138 23.27 3.93 -15.08
CA ASN A 138 22.87 5.01 -16.00
C ASN A 138 22.80 6.37 -15.31
N SER A 139 22.31 6.45 -14.07
CA SER A 139 22.21 7.70 -13.32
C SER A 139 21.93 7.48 -11.84
N VAL A 140 22.86 7.91 -10.98
CA VAL A 140 22.71 7.88 -9.52
C VAL A 140 21.47 8.64 -9.06
N SER A 141 21.17 9.80 -9.65
CA SER A 141 19.99 10.57 -9.26
C SER A 141 18.67 9.86 -9.62
N ARG A 142 18.58 9.20 -10.78
CA ARG A 142 17.40 8.40 -11.12
C ARG A 142 17.25 7.21 -10.19
N TRP A 143 18.38 6.56 -9.87
CA TRP A 143 18.41 5.45 -8.94
C TRP A 143 17.94 5.86 -7.55
N LEU A 144 18.41 7.00 -7.02
CA LEU A 144 17.97 7.53 -5.72
C LEU A 144 16.46 7.82 -5.70
N ILE A 145 15.95 8.54 -6.70
CA ILE A 145 14.52 8.86 -6.81
C ILE A 145 13.68 7.58 -6.86
N HIS A 146 14.06 6.64 -7.72
CA HIS A 146 13.34 5.39 -7.85
C HIS A 146 13.45 4.53 -6.59
N SER A 147 14.61 4.51 -5.93
CA SER A 147 14.85 3.80 -4.67
C SER A 147 13.99 4.35 -3.52
N LEU A 148 13.86 5.67 -3.40
CA LEU A 148 13.01 6.32 -2.39
C LEU A 148 11.55 5.86 -2.49
N ILE A 149 11.04 5.68 -3.71
CA ILE A 149 9.67 5.22 -3.95
C ILE A 149 9.59 3.70 -3.80
N PHE A 150 10.42 2.96 -4.56
CA PHE A 150 10.38 1.49 -4.64
C PHE A 150 10.63 0.82 -3.29
N TYR A 151 11.71 1.18 -2.58
CA TYR A 151 12.01 0.52 -1.31
C TYR A 151 10.99 0.86 -0.24
N SER A 152 10.38 2.04 -0.28
CA SER A 152 9.30 2.40 0.64
C SER A 152 8.07 1.55 0.41
N PHE A 153 7.60 1.39 -0.83
CA PHE A 153 6.49 0.47 -1.14
C PHE A 153 6.84 -0.98 -0.81
N PHE A 154 8.04 -1.44 -1.19
CA PHE A 154 8.49 -2.81 -0.93
C PHE A 154 8.59 -3.10 0.57
N ALA A 155 9.15 -2.19 1.36
CA ALA A 155 9.29 -2.35 2.81
C ALA A 155 7.92 -2.33 3.51
N ARG A 156 7.00 -1.44 3.09
CA ARG A 156 5.62 -1.40 3.61
C ARG A 156 4.84 -2.69 3.29
N PHE A 157 4.98 -3.18 2.06
CA PHE A 157 4.41 -4.47 1.67
C PHE A 157 5.00 -5.63 2.49
N ALA A 158 6.33 -5.69 2.63
CA ALA A 158 7.02 -6.73 3.39
C ALA A 158 6.60 -6.74 4.87
N LEU A 159 6.53 -5.57 5.51
CA LEU A 159 6.06 -5.46 6.89
C LEU A 159 4.60 -5.90 7.04
N SER A 160 3.75 -5.49 6.11
CA SER A 160 2.31 -5.85 6.11
C SER A 160 2.10 -7.34 5.90
N PHE A 161 2.88 -7.96 5.00
CA PHE A 161 2.86 -9.39 4.76
C PHE A 161 3.37 -10.18 5.97
N LEU A 162 4.47 -9.74 6.58
CA LEU A 162 4.99 -10.33 7.82
C LEU A 162 3.95 -10.24 8.95
N THR A 163 3.29 -9.09 9.11
CA THR A 163 2.26 -8.88 10.12
C THR A 163 1.08 -9.82 9.91
N LEU A 164 0.63 -10.02 8.67
CA LEU A 164 -0.42 -10.98 8.34
C LEU A 164 -0.01 -12.43 8.60
N PHE A 165 1.23 -12.79 8.24
CA PHE A 165 1.77 -14.10 8.52
C PHE A 165 1.78 -14.37 10.03
N LEU A 166 2.33 -13.45 10.82
CA LEU A 166 2.39 -13.57 12.28
C LEU A 166 1.00 -13.60 12.91
N GLN A 167 0.05 -12.79 12.43
CA GLN A 167 -1.33 -12.85 12.90
C GLN A 167 -1.99 -14.22 12.64
N LYS A 168 -1.64 -14.89 11.54
CA LYS A 168 -2.17 -16.20 11.21
C LYS A 168 -1.61 -17.32 12.10
N PHE A 169 -0.32 -17.26 12.46
CA PHE A 169 0.37 -18.33 13.18
C PHE A 169 0.49 -18.10 14.69
N SER A 170 0.60 -16.84 15.13
CA SER A 170 0.75 -16.44 16.54
C SER A 170 -0.06 -15.17 16.81
N PRO A 171 -1.41 -15.24 16.80
CA PRO A 171 -2.28 -14.07 16.92
C PRO A 171 -2.11 -13.29 18.23
N GLU A 172 -1.74 -13.98 19.31
CA GLU A 172 -1.57 -13.41 20.66
C GLU A 172 -0.11 -13.08 20.99
N GLY A 173 0.84 -13.34 20.08
CA GLY A 173 2.25 -13.04 20.30
C GLY A 173 2.50 -11.54 20.46
N GLU A 174 3.40 -11.17 21.37
CA GLU A 174 3.74 -9.76 21.64
C GLU A 174 4.15 -9.00 20.37
N LEU A 175 4.97 -9.63 19.52
CA LEU A 175 5.38 -9.07 18.24
C LEU A 175 4.18 -8.84 17.31
N THR A 176 3.25 -9.80 17.23
CA THR A 176 2.03 -9.67 16.42
C THR A 176 1.20 -8.50 16.89
N LEU A 177 0.95 -8.38 18.19
CA LEU A 177 0.19 -7.29 18.78
C LEU A 177 0.88 -5.94 18.53
N ALA A 178 2.22 -5.88 18.65
CA ALA A 178 3.00 -4.69 18.37
C ALA A 178 2.97 -4.28 16.88
N LEU A 179 2.93 -5.23 15.95
CA LEU A 179 2.91 -4.95 14.51
C LEU A 179 1.50 -4.64 13.97
N VAL A 180 0.46 -5.26 14.53
CA VAL A 180 -0.94 -4.94 14.20
C VAL A 180 -1.33 -3.57 14.75
N ASN A 181 -0.75 -3.17 15.89
CA ASN A 181 -0.99 -1.86 16.47
C ASN A 181 -0.28 -0.74 15.68
N LYS A 182 -1.06 0.01 14.89
CA LYS A 182 -0.59 1.19 14.14
C LYS A 182 0.05 2.28 15.02
N ASP A 183 -0.33 2.35 16.30
CA ASP A 183 0.17 3.34 17.28
C ASP A 183 1.44 2.84 18.00
N SER A 184 1.90 1.63 17.69
CA SER A 184 3.19 1.13 18.15
C SER A 184 4.33 2.03 17.65
N PRO A 185 5.31 2.39 18.50
CA PRO A 185 6.39 3.31 18.11
C PRO A 185 7.13 2.90 16.84
N PHE A 186 7.40 1.60 16.68
CA PHE A 186 8.06 1.07 15.48
C PHE A 186 7.19 1.23 14.23
N VAL A 187 5.93 0.79 14.29
CA VAL A 187 5.01 0.80 13.14
C VAL A 187 4.67 2.22 12.70
N ALA A 188 4.41 3.11 13.67
CA ALA A 188 4.13 4.52 13.41
C ALA A 188 5.33 5.21 12.75
N THR A 189 6.52 5.09 13.33
CA THR A 189 7.74 5.69 12.78
C THR A 189 8.08 5.15 11.40
N PHE A 190 7.95 3.83 11.22
CA PHE A 190 8.22 3.17 9.95
C PHE A 190 7.28 3.64 8.83
N ASN A 191 5.97 3.72 9.11
CA ASN A 191 4.99 4.17 8.14
C ASN A 191 5.16 5.65 7.77
N ASP A 192 5.48 6.50 8.73
CA ASP A 192 5.73 7.93 8.48
C ASP A 192 7.04 8.14 7.70
N LEU A 193 8.13 7.48 8.10
CA LEU A 193 9.42 7.60 7.42
C LEU A 193 9.33 7.14 5.95
N THR A 194 8.75 5.97 5.70
CA THR A 194 8.56 5.46 4.34
C THR A 194 7.59 6.32 3.54
N GLY A 195 6.55 6.88 4.16
CA GLY A 195 5.66 7.85 3.52
C GLY A 195 6.40 9.14 3.09
N VAL A 196 7.28 9.66 3.96
CA VAL A 196 8.10 10.84 3.66
C VAL A 196 9.07 10.54 2.51
N PHE A 197 9.69 9.37 2.48
CA PHE A 197 10.54 8.96 1.36
C PHE A 197 9.78 8.87 0.04
N ILE A 198 8.56 8.33 0.03
CA ILE A 198 7.72 8.33 -1.18
C ILE A 198 7.45 9.77 -1.64
N LEU A 199 7.01 10.66 -0.75
CA LEU A 199 6.75 12.06 -1.10
C LEU A 199 8.01 12.77 -1.60
N ALA A 200 9.15 12.59 -0.94
CA ALA A 200 10.42 13.16 -1.35
C ALA A 200 10.83 12.67 -2.74
N GLY A 201 10.70 11.36 -3.01
CA GLY A 201 10.96 10.78 -4.32
C GLY A 201 10.04 11.34 -5.40
N VAL A 202 8.73 11.46 -5.13
CA VAL A 202 7.75 12.03 -6.07
C VAL A 202 8.03 13.50 -6.33
N ILE A 203 8.26 14.31 -5.29
CA ILE A 203 8.58 15.74 -5.43
C ILE A 203 9.85 15.91 -6.25
N TRP A 204 10.90 15.14 -5.96
CA TRP A 204 12.15 15.21 -6.71
C TRP A 204 11.98 14.77 -8.18
N ALA A 205 11.18 13.73 -8.45
CA ALA A 205 10.82 13.33 -9.80
C ALA A 205 10.07 14.44 -10.56
N MET A 206 9.13 15.12 -9.89
CA MET A 206 8.36 16.23 -10.46
C MET A 206 9.24 17.45 -10.73
N ILE A 207 10.13 17.82 -9.80
CA ILE A 207 11.12 18.89 -10.00
C ILE A 207 11.99 18.59 -11.22
N ARG A 208 12.47 17.35 -11.35
CA ARG A 208 13.29 16.97 -12.51
C ARG A 208 12.54 17.06 -13.83
N ARG A 209 11.25 16.75 -13.81
CA ARG A 209 10.38 16.75 -14.98
C ARG A 209 10.01 18.15 -15.45
N PHE A 210 9.66 19.04 -14.53
CA PHE A 210 9.11 20.36 -14.88
C PHE A 210 10.12 21.49 -14.80
N ILE A 211 11.15 21.36 -13.95
CA ILE A 211 12.11 22.44 -13.67
C ILE A 211 13.45 22.15 -14.35
N THR A 212 14.15 21.07 -13.96
CA THR A 212 15.53 20.85 -14.44
C THR A 212 15.61 20.31 -15.86
N LYS A 213 14.54 19.65 -16.36
CA LYS A 213 14.37 19.14 -17.73
C LYS A 213 15.67 18.58 -18.38
N PRO A 214 16.26 17.50 -17.86
CA PRO A 214 17.43 16.88 -18.49
C PRO A 214 17.09 16.38 -19.90
N GLU A 215 18.03 16.48 -20.85
CA GLU A 215 17.83 16.11 -22.28
C GLU A 215 17.26 14.69 -22.51
N TYR A 216 17.49 13.78 -21.57
CA TYR A 216 17.04 12.39 -21.63
C TYR A 216 15.64 12.13 -21.02
N VAL A 217 14.94 13.15 -20.53
CA VAL A 217 13.58 13.02 -19.97
C VAL A 217 12.57 13.42 -21.04
N SER A 218 12.05 12.45 -21.79
CA SER A 218 10.88 12.70 -22.63
C SER A 218 9.66 12.91 -21.72
N THR A 219 8.91 13.98 -21.96
CA THR A 219 7.70 14.31 -21.20
C THR A 219 6.51 13.55 -21.80
N GLU A 220 6.41 12.26 -21.49
CA GLU A 220 5.16 11.53 -21.77
C GLU A 220 4.11 11.84 -20.68
N GLU A 221 2.89 12.18 -21.09
CA GLU A 221 1.77 12.52 -20.18
C GLU A 221 1.46 11.38 -19.18
N GLN A 222 1.60 10.13 -19.63
CA GLN A 222 1.32 8.93 -18.83
C GLN A 222 2.26 8.76 -17.63
N ASP A 223 3.50 9.28 -17.72
CA ASP A 223 4.42 9.28 -16.59
C ASP A 223 4.01 10.30 -15.51
N THR A 224 3.46 11.45 -15.93
CA THR A 224 3.02 12.50 -15.00
C THR A 224 1.82 12.01 -14.18
N LEU A 225 0.86 11.34 -14.83
CA LEU A 225 -0.31 10.78 -14.15
C LEU A 225 0.08 9.79 -13.04
N ALA A 226 1.05 8.90 -13.30
CA ALA A 226 1.51 7.93 -12.31
C ALA A 226 2.10 8.62 -11.07
N LEU A 227 2.97 9.62 -11.27
CA LEU A 227 3.57 10.39 -10.18
C LEU A 227 2.52 11.17 -9.37
N VAL A 228 1.53 11.76 -10.05
CA VAL A 228 0.42 12.49 -9.41
C VAL A 228 -0.40 11.54 -8.55
N ILE A 229 -0.80 10.36 -9.06
CA ILE A 229 -1.59 9.39 -8.28
C ILE A 229 -0.79 8.93 -7.04
N ILE A 230 0.50 8.58 -7.19
CA ILE A 230 1.35 8.16 -6.07
C ILE A 230 1.49 9.30 -5.04
N GLY A 231 1.69 10.53 -5.50
CA GLY A 231 1.78 11.71 -4.65
C GLY A 231 0.48 11.95 -3.88
N LEU A 232 -0.67 11.93 -4.55
CA LEU A 232 -1.99 12.16 -3.95
C LEU A 232 -2.37 11.07 -2.96
N VAL A 233 -2.12 9.79 -3.25
CA VAL A 233 -2.42 8.71 -2.30
C VAL A 233 -1.55 8.79 -1.06
N THR A 234 -0.28 9.16 -1.20
CA THR A 234 0.64 9.32 -0.06
C THR A 234 0.28 10.54 0.78
N LEU A 235 -0.01 11.68 0.14
CA LEU A 235 -0.41 12.91 0.81
C LEU A 235 -1.73 12.75 1.55
N SER A 236 -2.74 12.15 0.91
CA SER A 236 -4.03 11.85 1.55
C SER A 236 -3.86 10.87 2.72
N GLY A 237 -2.87 9.98 2.68
CA GLY A 237 -2.51 9.10 3.79
C GLY A 237 -2.04 9.87 5.03
N PHE A 238 -1.14 10.86 4.87
CA PHE A 238 -0.71 11.72 5.97
C PHE A 238 -1.83 12.60 6.51
N ILE A 239 -2.68 13.14 5.63
CA ILE A 239 -3.87 13.89 6.03
C ILE A 239 -4.79 13.01 6.87
N LEU A 240 -5.08 11.80 6.40
CA LEU A 240 -5.94 10.84 7.10
C LEU A 240 -5.35 10.43 8.46
N GLU A 241 -4.04 10.21 8.53
CA GLU A 241 -3.32 9.89 9.78
C GLU A 241 -3.38 11.04 10.77
N GLY A 242 -3.13 12.28 10.33
CA GLY A 242 -3.23 13.46 11.20
C GLY A 242 -4.64 13.67 11.75
N MET A 243 -5.66 13.50 10.90
CA MET A 243 -7.06 13.55 11.37
C MET A 243 -7.37 12.41 12.35
N ARG A 244 -6.86 11.20 12.10
CA ARG A 244 -7.05 10.04 12.99
C ARG A 244 -6.44 10.28 14.37
N LEU A 245 -5.24 10.86 14.44
CA LEU A 245 -4.58 11.21 15.70
C LEU A 245 -5.39 12.24 16.48
N LEU A 246 -5.92 13.26 15.79
CA LEU A 246 -6.74 14.31 16.39
C LEU A 246 -8.10 13.78 16.87
N VAL A 247 -8.85 13.13 15.97
CA VAL A 247 -10.18 12.59 16.24
C VAL A 247 -10.14 11.49 17.30
N GLY A 248 -9.15 10.60 17.22
CA GLY A 248 -8.94 9.53 18.19
C GLY A 248 -8.36 9.99 19.53
N GLN A 249 -8.09 11.30 19.70
CA GLN A 249 -7.53 11.89 20.93
C GLN A 249 -6.27 11.16 21.41
N ILE A 250 -5.39 10.78 20.47
CA ILE A 250 -4.20 9.98 20.78
C ILE A 250 -3.24 10.83 21.64
N PRO A 251 -2.78 10.32 22.80
CA PRO A 251 -1.87 11.06 23.66
C PRO A 251 -0.60 11.49 22.92
N ALA A 252 -0.11 12.70 23.19
CA ALA A 252 1.02 13.28 22.47
C ALA A 252 2.27 12.36 22.50
N GLN A 253 2.56 11.74 23.65
CA GLN A 253 3.70 10.83 23.81
C GLN A 253 3.65 9.59 22.89
N VAL A 254 2.45 9.15 22.49
CA VAL A 254 2.26 8.05 21.53
C VAL A 254 2.28 8.60 20.11
N ALA A 255 1.60 9.72 19.87
CA ALA A 255 1.49 10.34 18.56
C ALA A 255 2.83 10.81 18.00
N LEU A 256 3.81 11.15 18.85
CA LEU A 256 5.15 11.58 18.43
C LEU A 256 5.89 10.55 17.55
N SER A 257 5.59 9.25 17.69
CA SER A 257 6.18 8.23 16.80
C SER A 257 5.64 8.34 15.36
N ALA A 258 4.41 8.80 15.18
CA ALA A 258 3.89 9.22 13.88
C ALA A 258 4.22 10.71 13.67
N PHE A 259 5.50 11.06 13.60
CA PHE A 259 5.97 12.44 13.67
C PHE A 259 5.35 13.36 12.61
N ALA A 260 5.20 12.91 11.35
CA ALA A 260 4.62 13.70 10.28
C ALA A 260 3.10 13.75 10.44
N GLY A 261 2.46 12.63 10.77
CA GLY A 261 1.04 12.60 11.12
C GLY A 261 0.71 13.53 12.30
N TYR A 262 1.59 13.61 13.29
CA TYR A 262 1.44 14.46 14.47
C TYR A 262 1.56 15.94 14.14
N VAL A 263 2.48 16.33 13.26
CA VAL A 263 2.53 17.71 12.75
C VAL A 263 1.21 18.06 12.06
N VAL A 264 0.70 17.18 11.20
CA VAL A 264 -0.58 17.39 10.51
C VAL A 264 -1.76 17.46 11.50
N SER A 265 -1.77 16.62 12.54
CA SER A 265 -2.82 16.67 13.57
C SER A 265 -2.81 17.98 14.35
N LYS A 266 -1.62 18.53 14.64
CA LYS A 266 -1.49 19.85 15.27
C LYS A 266 -1.99 20.96 14.38
N LEU A 267 -1.69 20.94 13.07
CA LEU A 267 -2.25 21.91 12.12
C LEU A 267 -3.78 21.86 12.10
N PHE A 268 -4.38 20.67 12.10
CA PHE A 268 -5.84 20.53 12.18
C PHE A 268 -6.42 20.99 13.52
N SER A 269 -5.70 20.82 14.63
CA SER A 269 -6.17 21.30 15.94
C SER A 269 -6.30 22.83 16.04
N LEU A 270 -5.65 23.58 15.14
CA LEU A 270 -5.77 25.05 15.07
C LEU A 270 -7.10 25.51 14.46
N VAL A 271 -7.83 24.62 13.79
CA VAL A 271 -9.09 24.95 13.12
C VAL A 271 -10.23 24.20 13.81
N ASN A 272 -11.22 24.95 14.29
CA ASN A 272 -12.40 24.38 14.94
C ASN A 272 -13.42 23.91 13.89
N LEU A 273 -13.19 22.73 13.32
CA LEU A 273 -14.11 22.05 12.41
C LEU A 273 -14.64 20.75 13.03
N GLY A 274 -15.76 20.26 12.51
CA GLY A 274 -16.30 18.94 12.85
C GLY A 274 -15.46 17.80 12.27
N TRP A 275 -14.21 17.65 12.73
CA TRP A 275 -13.24 16.68 12.19
C TRP A 275 -13.73 15.23 12.21
N GLN A 276 -14.54 14.86 13.20
CA GLN A 276 -15.22 13.55 13.27
C GLN A 276 -16.12 13.29 12.05
N SER A 277 -16.75 14.33 11.50
CA SER A 277 -17.62 14.22 10.31
C SER A 277 -16.83 14.24 9.01
N ILE A 278 -15.76 15.04 8.96
CA ILE A 278 -14.91 15.18 7.77
C ILE A 278 -14.05 13.91 7.56
N TYR A 279 -13.61 13.27 8.64
CA TYR A 279 -12.69 12.12 8.62
C TYR A 279 -13.12 11.04 7.63
N GLY A 280 -14.40 10.68 7.64
CA GLY A 280 -14.86 9.59 6.81
C GLY A 280 -14.87 9.91 5.31
N TYR A 281 -15.14 11.15 4.91
CA TYR A 281 -14.99 11.57 3.52
C TYR A 281 -13.53 11.51 3.06
N VAL A 282 -12.61 11.98 3.90
CA VAL A 282 -11.17 11.90 3.62
C VAL A 282 -10.71 10.43 3.55
N TRP A 283 -11.26 9.56 4.39
CA TRP A 283 -11.02 8.12 4.33
C TRP A 283 -11.44 7.54 2.98
N TYR A 284 -12.65 7.87 2.50
CA TYR A 284 -13.14 7.41 1.19
C TYR A 284 -12.31 7.97 0.04
N THR A 285 -11.90 9.24 0.10
CA THR A 285 -11.00 9.84 -0.89
C THR A 285 -9.66 9.09 -0.96
N HIS A 286 -9.05 8.80 0.19
CA HIS A 286 -7.80 8.02 0.24
C HIS A 286 -8.00 6.60 -0.33
N ALA A 287 -9.08 5.92 0.08
CA ALA A 287 -9.43 4.59 -0.42
C ALA A 287 -9.67 4.59 -1.93
N LEU A 288 -10.33 5.62 -2.47
CA LEU A 288 -10.59 5.76 -3.90
C LEU A 288 -9.31 6.05 -4.69
N LEU A 289 -8.43 6.93 -4.19
CA LEU A 289 -7.12 7.17 -4.80
C LEU A 289 -6.29 5.88 -4.88
N TRP A 290 -6.33 5.06 -3.83
CA TRP A 290 -5.69 3.75 -3.85
C TRP A 290 -6.34 2.79 -4.86
N ALA A 291 -7.68 2.75 -4.91
CA ALA A 291 -8.40 1.94 -5.89
C ALA A 291 -8.07 2.35 -7.34
N LEU A 292 -7.98 3.65 -7.61
CA LEU A 292 -7.56 4.19 -8.90
C LEU A 292 -6.12 3.82 -9.24
N PHE A 293 -5.20 3.88 -8.28
CA PHE A 293 -3.83 3.41 -8.45
C PHE A 293 -3.79 1.93 -8.86
N ILE A 294 -4.52 1.07 -8.14
CA ILE A 294 -4.61 -0.37 -8.44
C ILE A 294 -5.18 -0.60 -9.85
N ALA A 295 -6.27 0.07 -10.20
CA ALA A 295 -6.88 -0.03 -11.52
C ALA A 295 -5.92 0.42 -12.63
N TYR A 296 -5.06 1.41 -12.37
CA TYR A 296 -4.09 1.95 -13.31
C TYR A 296 -2.79 1.11 -13.44
N LEU A 297 -2.50 0.21 -12.49
CA LEU A 297 -1.27 -0.61 -12.47
C LEU A 297 -0.89 -1.30 -13.80
N PRO A 298 -1.79 -2.00 -14.51
CA PRO A 298 -1.42 -2.69 -15.75
C PRO A 298 -1.31 -1.75 -16.96
N PHE A 299 -1.61 -0.47 -16.79
CA PHE A 299 -1.67 0.51 -17.87
C PHE A 299 -0.52 1.52 -17.80
N GLY A 300 -0.43 2.32 -18.86
CA GLY A 300 0.53 3.41 -18.99
C GLY A 300 1.96 2.98 -18.67
N LYS A 301 2.58 3.72 -17.76
CA LYS A 301 3.98 3.51 -17.37
C LYS A 301 4.11 2.64 -16.12
N LEU A 302 3.09 2.50 -15.27
CA LEU A 302 3.14 1.62 -14.10
C LEU A 302 3.27 0.13 -14.47
N LYS A 303 2.86 -0.25 -15.69
CA LYS A 303 3.05 -1.61 -16.20
C LYS A 303 4.50 -2.12 -16.10
N HIS A 304 5.49 -1.22 -16.05
CA HIS A 304 6.91 -1.59 -15.88
C HIS A 304 7.17 -2.40 -14.60
N ILE A 305 6.32 -2.26 -13.58
CA ILE A 305 6.36 -3.07 -12.36
C ILE A 305 6.28 -4.57 -12.69
N PHE A 306 5.53 -4.94 -13.74
CA PHE A 306 5.41 -6.33 -14.20
C PHE A 306 6.35 -6.63 -15.36
N THR A 307 6.41 -5.75 -16.37
CA THR A 307 7.10 -6.06 -17.63
C THR A 307 8.63 -6.02 -17.50
N THR A 308 9.18 -5.17 -16.64
CA THR A 308 10.63 -5.05 -16.48
C THR A 308 11.24 -6.28 -15.81
N PRO A 309 10.75 -6.75 -14.64
CA PRO A 309 11.18 -8.02 -14.07
C PRO A 309 11.10 -9.17 -15.07
N LEU A 310 9.96 -9.31 -15.76
CA LEU A 310 9.76 -10.39 -16.73
C LEU A 310 10.78 -10.33 -17.88
N SER A 311 10.99 -9.15 -18.46
CA SER A 311 11.95 -8.98 -19.55
C SER A 311 13.39 -9.27 -19.11
N LEU A 312 13.78 -8.85 -17.90
CA LEU A 312 15.10 -9.14 -17.33
C LEU A 312 15.30 -10.63 -17.07
N LEU A 313 14.26 -11.33 -16.61
CA LEU A 313 14.27 -12.78 -16.37
C LEU A 313 14.27 -13.59 -17.68
N LEU A 314 13.70 -13.07 -18.76
CA LEU A 314 13.74 -13.71 -20.07
C LEU A 314 15.09 -13.49 -20.77
N ASN A 315 15.72 -12.33 -20.55
CA ASN A 315 16.94 -11.88 -21.20
C ASN A 315 18.15 -11.78 -20.23
N TYR A 316 18.23 -12.62 -19.19
CA TYR A 316 19.43 -12.62 -18.33
C TYR A 316 20.66 -13.01 -19.16
N LYS A 317 21.78 -12.36 -18.88
CA LYS A 317 23.06 -12.77 -19.46
C LYS A 317 23.50 -14.06 -18.77
N LYS A 318 23.83 -15.09 -19.54
CA LYS A 318 24.60 -16.23 -19.03
C LYS A 318 25.98 -15.68 -18.68
N GLY A 319 26.25 -15.56 -17.37
CA GLY A 319 27.55 -15.17 -16.84
C GLY A 319 28.50 -16.35 -16.82
#